data_AF-A0A8T5TZN5-F1
#
_entry.id   AF-A0A8T5TZN5-F1
#
_cell.length_a   1.000
_cell.length_b   1.000
_cell.length_c   1.000
_cell.angle_alpha   90.00
_cell.angle_beta   90.00
_cell.angle_gamma   90.00
#
_symmetry.space_group_name_H-M   'P 1'
#
loop_
_entity.id
_entity.type
_entity.pdbx_description
1 polymer ?
#
loop_
_entity_poly.entity_id
_entity_poly.type
_entity_poly.pdbx_seq_one_letter_code
_entity_poly.pdbx_strand_id
1 'polypeptide(L)'
;MPIPMRIDKVTNGDPTLFILPDFKKLDNLGEKLELYLDFKSFFTIGINNLIEFAKKKYSEDNIRTLKEVTIRKWLDKSLDIVAKIPDLIDALTFLISEFLILYSNIEKKGLTYNSENYRLELIQYCDNMILYFREKIEQNSFKIQTKGELQNVKLYVERKKKYHPQITSIDIIDAKTNRSKKMFFVPYLIYDDLLDCFFYDKKILTEEKKTLNYINLRDFNKIIIKKSDNDNSSGKSFNLKDLKLNDN
;
A
#
# COMPACT_ATOMS: atom_id res chain seq x y z
N MET A 1 1.61 1.05 -1.88
CA MET A 1 1.06 -0.06 -2.70
C MET A 1 1.13 0.34 -4.17
N PRO A 2 1.53 -0.55 -5.09
CA PRO A 2 1.22 -0.34 -6.51
C PRO A 2 -0.30 -0.22 -6.73
N ILE A 3 -0.73 0.55 -7.72
CA ILE A 3 -2.14 0.65 -8.11
C ILE A 3 -2.58 -0.62 -8.84
N PRO A 4 -3.62 -1.30 -8.32
CA PRO A 4 -3.48 -2.29 -7.25
C PRO A 4 -2.32 -3.28 -7.48
N MET A 5 -2.03 -4.15 -6.51
CA MET A 5 -1.08 -5.27 -6.61
C MET A 5 -1.52 -6.31 -7.66
N ARG A 6 -1.52 -5.89 -8.92
CA ARG A 6 -1.94 -6.70 -10.07
C ARG A 6 -0.86 -7.71 -10.39
N ILE A 7 -1.05 -8.91 -9.86
CA ILE A 7 -0.18 -10.04 -10.12
C ILE A 7 -0.07 -10.32 -11.62
N ASP A 8 -1.17 -10.12 -12.37
CA ASP A 8 -1.18 -10.25 -13.82
C ASP A 8 -0.19 -9.29 -14.50
N LYS A 9 0.08 -8.12 -13.92
CA LYS A 9 1.08 -7.18 -14.45
C LYS A 9 2.50 -7.70 -14.25
N VAL A 10 2.76 -8.31 -13.10
CA VAL A 10 4.04 -8.98 -12.81
C VAL A 10 4.26 -10.15 -13.76
N THR A 11 3.26 -11.02 -13.92
CA THR A 11 3.38 -12.23 -14.75
C THR A 11 3.50 -11.92 -16.24
N ASN A 12 2.91 -10.81 -16.70
CA ASN A 12 3.00 -10.37 -18.10
C ASN A 12 4.22 -9.48 -18.40
N GLY A 13 4.97 -9.02 -17.40
CA GLY A 13 6.07 -8.07 -17.62
C GLY A 13 5.59 -6.65 -17.99
N ASP A 14 4.36 -6.32 -17.58
CA ASP A 14 3.63 -5.10 -17.90
C ASP A 14 3.78 -4.07 -16.78
N PRO A 15 4.13 -2.82 -17.07
CA PRO A 15 4.43 -1.89 -16.00
C PRO A 15 3.20 -1.54 -15.15
N THR A 16 3.47 -1.24 -13.88
CA THR A 16 2.49 -0.81 -12.89
C THR A 16 2.94 0.51 -12.26
N LEU A 17 1.98 1.35 -11.87
CA LEU A 17 2.26 2.58 -11.16
C LEU A 17 2.39 2.32 -9.66
N PHE A 18 3.50 2.73 -9.06
CA PHE A 18 3.69 2.72 -7.61
C PHE A 18 3.11 3.99 -6.97
N ILE A 19 2.20 3.84 -6.02
CA ILE A 19 1.77 4.96 -5.16
C ILE A 19 2.78 5.12 -4.04
N LEU A 20 3.27 6.35 -3.89
CA LEU A 20 4.10 6.78 -2.79
C LEU A 20 3.26 7.62 -1.80
N PRO A 21 3.46 7.47 -0.48
CA PRO A 21 2.77 8.29 0.50
C PRO A 21 3.34 9.71 0.54
N ASP A 22 2.68 10.58 1.29
CA ASP A 22 3.23 11.86 1.69
C ASP A 22 4.28 11.63 2.80
N PHE A 23 5.55 11.51 2.37
CA PHE A 23 6.68 11.28 3.26
C PHE A 23 6.77 12.32 4.38
N LYS A 24 6.51 13.60 4.07
CA LYS A 24 6.61 14.67 5.07
C LYS A 24 5.57 14.50 6.18
N LYS A 25 4.33 14.14 5.83
CA LYS A 25 3.29 13.84 6.85
C LYS A 25 3.70 12.67 7.73
N LEU A 26 4.26 11.61 7.13
CA LEU A 26 4.70 10.42 7.86
C LEU A 26 5.92 10.70 8.76
N ASP A 27 6.89 11.47 8.28
CA ASP A 27 8.05 11.88 9.07
C ASP A 27 7.61 12.67 10.31
N ASN A 28 6.73 13.66 10.12
CA ASN A 28 6.17 14.45 11.23
C ASN A 28 5.42 13.58 12.26
N LEU A 29 4.70 12.54 11.81
CA LEU A 29 4.04 11.59 12.71
C LEU A 29 5.07 10.73 13.44
N GLY A 30 6.08 10.22 12.72
CA GLY A 30 7.19 9.47 13.29
C GLY A 30 7.90 10.25 14.38
N GLU A 31 8.15 11.55 14.18
CA GLU A 31 8.72 12.43 15.20
C GLU A 31 7.88 12.47 16.48
N LYS A 32 6.55 12.60 16.37
CA LYS A 32 5.64 12.61 17.52
C LYS A 32 5.56 11.27 18.24
N LEU A 33 5.74 10.17 17.52
CA LEU A 33 5.69 8.81 18.07
C LEU A 33 7.06 8.29 18.51
N GLU A 34 8.13 9.05 18.27
CA GLU A 34 9.53 8.65 18.47
C GLU A 34 9.95 7.43 17.60
N LEU A 35 9.34 7.33 16.43
CA LEU A 35 9.57 6.28 15.44
C LEU A 35 10.18 6.84 14.14
N TYR A 36 10.93 6.01 13.45
CA TYR A 36 11.45 6.26 12.11
C TYR A 36 11.03 5.11 11.19
N LEU A 37 10.56 5.43 9.98
CA LEU A 37 10.19 4.43 8.97
C LEU A 37 11.27 4.35 7.88
N ASP A 38 11.97 3.23 7.79
CA ASP A 38 12.82 2.88 6.67
C ASP A 38 11.94 2.52 5.46
N PHE A 39 11.60 3.54 4.68
CA PHE A 39 10.84 3.40 3.44
C PHE A 39 11.53 2.48 2.43
N LYS A 40 12.86 2.43 2.40
CA LYS A 40 13.56 1.53 1.48
C LYS A 40 13.26 0.08 1.83
N SER A 41 13.39 -0.28 3.11
CA SER A 41 13.05 -1.62 3.59
C SER A 41 11.56 -1.92 3.41
N PHE A 42 10.68 -0.96 3.73
CA PHE A 42 9.23 -1.09 3.55
C PHE A 42 8.84 -1.47 2.11
N PHE A 43 9.30 -0.68 1.13
CA PHE A 43 8.97 -0.93 -0.28
C PHE A 43 9.65 -2.18 -0.83
N THR A 44 10.90 -2.45 -0.44
CA THR A 44 11.62 -3.66 -0.87
C THR A 44 10.89 -4.92 -0.43
N ILE A 45 10.48 -4.99 0.84
CA ILE A 45 9.74 -6.14 1.40
C ILE A 45 8.39 -6.28 0.69
N GLY A 46 7.64 -5.19 0.53
CA GLY A 46 6.34 -5.22 -0.15
C GLY A 46 6.42 -5.72 -1.60
N ILE A 47 7.42 -5.26 -2.36
CA ILE A 47 7.64 -5.69 -3.75
C ILE A 47 8.07 -7.16 -3.81
N ASN A 48 8.96 -7.60 -2.92
CA ASN A 48 9.38 -9.00 -2.87
C ASN A 48 8.20 -9.92 -2.52
N ASN A 49 7.35 -9.54 -1.56
CA ASN A 49 6.15 -10.30 -1.22
C ASN A 49 5.20 -10.43 -2.43
N LEU A 50 5.02 -9.34 -3.19
CA LEU A 50 4.23 -9.37 -4.42
C LEU A 50 4.83 -10.31 -5.47
N ILE A 51 6.15 -10.27 -5.67
CA ILE A 51 6.85 -11.15 -6.62
C ILE A 51 6.71 -12.62 -6.20
N GLU A 52 6.91 -12.94 -4.93
CA GLU A 52 6.77 -14.31 -4.42
C GLU A 52 5.34 -14.82 -4.57
N PHE A 53 4.35 -13.99 -4.24
CA PHE A 53 2.96 -14.34 -4.47
C PHE A 53 2.66 -14.56 -5.96
N ALA A 54 3.21 -13.72 -6.84
CA ALA A 54 3.07 -13.86 -8.29
C ALA A 54 3.72 -15.15 -8.82
N LYS A 55 4.93 -15.50 -8.35
CA LYS A 55 5.60 -16.76 -8.70
C LYS A 55 4.75 -17.96 -8.31
N LYS A 56 4.24 -17.97 -7.06
CA LYS A 56 3.38 -19.05 -6.55
C LYS A 56 2.12 -19.20 -7.40
N LYS A 57 1.37 -18.12 -7.60
CA LYS A 57 0.14 -18.14 -8.40
C LYS A 57 0.39 -18.55 -9.84
N TYR A 58 1.44 -18.03 -10.46
CA TYR A 58 1.81 -18.41 -11.83
C TYR A 58 2.10 -19.92 -11.94
N SER A 59 2.77 -20.53 -10.95
CA SER A 59 3.03 -21.97 -10.92
C SER A 59 1.82 -22.84 -10.60
N GLU A 60 0.81 -22.30 -9.92
CA GLU A 60 -0.48 -22.99 -9.71
C GLU A 60 -1.27 -23.05 -11.02
N ASP A 61 -1.26 -21.96 -11.80
CA ASP A 61 -2.01 -21.83 -13.05
C ASP A 61 -1.25 -22.41 -14.27
N ASN A 62 0.08 -22.52 -14.18
CA ASN A 62 0.96 -22.96 -15.26
C ASN A 62 1.97 -23.98 -14.75
N ILE A 63 2.33 -24.96 -15.59
CA ILE A 63 3.36 -25.98 -15.27
C ILE A 63 4.78 -25.36 -15.16
N ARG A 64 4.95 -24.07 -15.45
CA ARG A 64 6.24 -23.38 -15.54
C ARG A 64 6.40 -22.35 -14.44
N THR A 65 7.64 -22.08 -14.08
CA THR A 65 8.00 -20.99 -13.17
C THR A 65 8.01 -19.64 -13.89
N LEU A 66 7.66 -18.58 -13.16
CA LEU A 66 7.76 -17.22 -13.66
C LEU A 66 9.24 -16.84 -13.85
N LYS A 67 9.62 -16.49 -15.07
CA LYS A 67 11.02 -16.17 -15.41
C LYS A 67 11.46 -14.86 -14.76
N GLU A 68 12.66 -14.86 -14.21
CA GLU A 68 13.30 -13.69 -13.59
C GLU A 68 13.40 -12.49 -14.55
N VAL A 69 13.71 -12.75 -15.82
CA VAL A 69 13.76 -11.72 -16.88
C VAL A 69 12.42 -10.97 -17.01
N THR A 70 11.29 -11.67 -16.83
CA THR A 70 9.97 -11.04 -16.86
C THR A 70 9.76 -10.13 -15.65
N ILE A 71 10.18 -10.56 -14.48
CA ILE A 71 10.09 -9.78 -13.23
C ILE A 71 10.97 -8.54 -13.30
N ARG A 72 12.22 -8.66 -13.75
CA ARG A 72 13.13 -7.51 -13.92
C ARG A 72 12.56 -6.51 -14.93
N LYS A 73 12.08 -7.00 -16.09
CA LYS A 73 11.41 -6.15 -17.09
C LYS A 73 10.18 -5.44 -16.54
N TRP A 74 9.37 -6.11 -15.72
CA TRP A 74 8.23 -5.50 -15.04
C TRP A 74 8.69 -4.37 -14.11
N LEU A 75 9.65 -4.64 -13.23
CA LEU A 75 10.11 -3.69 -12.24
C LEU A 75 10.76 -2.46 -12.89
N ASP A 76 11.70 -2.67 -13.80
CA ASP A 76 12.43 -1.59 -14.48
C ASP A 76 11.47 -0.61 -15.15
N LYS A 77 10.48 -1.13 -15.89
CA LYS A 77 9.47 -0.29 -16.54
C LYS A 77 8.55 0.41 -15.54
N SER A 78 8.25 -0.22 -14.41
CA SER A 78 7.36 0.33 -13.38
C SER A 78 8.02 1.47 -12.60
N LEU A 79 9.33 1.36 -12.34
CA LEU A 79 10.13 2.40 -11.66
C LEU A 79 10.23 3.71 -12.44
N ASP A 80 10.06 3.64 -13.76
CA ASP A 80 10.07 4.82 -14.63
C ASP A 80 8.68 5.46 -14.83
N ILE A 81 7.61 4.87 -14.28
CA ILE A 81 6.27 5.47 -14.35
C ILE A 81 6.06 6.42 -13.18
N VAL A 82 5.74 7.67 -13.50
CA VAL A 82 5.38 8.69 -12.53
C VAL A 82 3.97 9.21 -12.80
N ALA A 83 3.14 9.28 -11.76
CA ALA A 83 1.87 9.99 -11.80
C ALA A 83 1.50 10.50 -10.41
N LYS A 84 0.63 11.51 -10.36
CA LYS A 84 0.12 12.06 -9.10
C LYS A 84 -1.37 11.78 -8.99
N ILE A 85 -1.73 10.99 -7.98
CA ILE A 85 -3.12 10.64 -7.68
C ILE A 85 -3.36 11.00 -6.21
N PRO A 86 -3.75 12.26 -5.92
CA PRO A 86 -3.82 12.76 -4.56
C PRO A 86 -4.58 11.86 -3.59
N ASP A 87 -5.74 11.33 -3.99
CA ASP A 87 -6.52 10.50 -3.07
C ASP A 87 -5.88 9.15 -2.75
N LEU A 88 -5.12 8.54 -3.67
CA LEU A 88 -4.36 7.32 -3.35
C LEU A 88 -3.13 7.62 -2.52
N ILE A 89 -2.49 8.77 -2.73
CA ILE A 89 -1.38 9.25 -1.89
C ILE A 89 -1.90 9.44 -0.46
N ASP A 90 -3.03 10.13 -0.29
CA ASP A 90 -3.65 10.36 1.01
C ASP A 90 -4.12 9.04 1.65
N ALA A 91 -4.73 8.13 0.88
CA ALA A 91 -5.16 6.83 1.39
C ALA A 91 -3.98 5.96 1.86
N LEU A 92 -2.89 5.91 1.09
CA LEU A 92 -1.69 5.17 1.50
C LEU A 92 -1.01 5.83 2.71
N THR A 93 -1.00 7.16 2.78
CA THR A 93 -0.48 7.90 3.92
C THR A 93 -1.29 7.59 5.18
N PHE A 94 -2.62 7.58 5.08
CA PHE A 94 -3.51 7.22 6.18
C PHE A 94 -3.26 5.78 6.64
N LEU A 95 -3.19 4.82 5.71
CA LEU A 95 -2.91 3.42 6.01
C LEU A 95 -1.63 3.25 6.83
N ILE A 96 -0.53 3.85 6.37
CA ILE A 96 0.75 3.79 7.07
C ILE A 96 0.69 4.53 8.42
N SER A 97 -0.01 5.66 8.49
CA SER A 97 -0.14 6.46 9.72
C SER A 97 -0.81 5.69 10.85
N GLU A 98 -1.97 5.10 10.58
CA GLU A 98 -2.70 4.30 11.56
C GLU A 98 -1.91 3.06 11.98
N PHE A 99 -1.15 2.46 11.05
CA PHE A 99 -0.26 1.35 11.41
C PHE A 99 0.84 1.78 12.38
N LEU A 100 1.47 2.95 12.16
CA LEU A 100 2.46 3.51 13.08
C LEU A 100 1.85 3.83 14.46
N ILE A 101 0.61 4.34 14.49
CA ILE A 101 -0.12 4.62 15.73
C ILE A 101 -0.40 3.32 16.49
N LEU A 102 -0.90 2.29 15.81
CA LEU A 102 -1.12 0.96 16.36
C LEU A 102 0.17 0.39 16.96
N TYR A 103 1.27 0.39 16.20
CA TYR A 103 2.57 -0.10 16.65
C TYR A 103 3.04 0.66 17.90
N SER A 104 2.98 2.00 17.88
CA SER A 104 3.36 2.82 19.04
C SER A 104 2.51 2.53 20.27
N ASN A 105 1.20 2.32 20.11
CA ASN A 105 0.30 2.01 21.21
C ASN A 105 0.62 0.65 21.84
N ILE A 106 0.85 -0.37 21.02
CA ILE A 106 1.22 -1.72 21.48
C ILE A 106 2.53 -1.69 22.26
N GLU A 107 3.54 -1.02 21.72
CA GLU A 107 4.86 -0.88 22.37
C GLU A 107 4.76 -0.10 23.68
N LYS A 108 4.11 1.07 23.70
CA LYS A 108 3.97 1.91 24.90
C LYS A 108 3.19 1.23 26.02
N LYS A 109 2.17 0.45 25.67
CA LYS A 109 1.37 -0.32 26.62
C LYS A 109 2.02 -1.66 27.01
N GLY A 110 3.15 -2.03 26.37
CA GLY A 110 3.83 -3.30 26.60
C GLY A 110 2.93 -4.51 26.35
N LEU A 111 2.04 -4.43 25.36
CA LEU A 111 1.03 -5.47 25.13
C LEU A 111 1.70 -6.73 24.60
N THR A 112 1.44 -7.85 25.28
CA THR A 112 1.96 -9.13 24.84
C THR A 112 1.20 -9.63 23.62
N TYR A 113 1.93 -10.24 22.68
CA TYR A 113 1.35 -10.91 21.52
C TYR A 113 0.29 -11.92 21.97
N ASN A 114 -0.84 -11.97 21.25
CA ASN A 114 -2.02 -12.77 21.57
C ASN A 114 -2.77 -12.42 22.87
N SER A 115 -2.41 -11.35 23.58
CA SER A 115 -3.23 -10.87 24.69
C SER A 115 -4.56 -10.30 24.19
N GLU A 116 -5.55 -10.30 25.08
CA GLU A 116 -6.85 -9.69 24.80
C GLU A 116 -6.72 -8.20 24.48
N ASN A 117 -5.89 -7.47 25.24
CA ASN A 117 -5.64 -6.05 24.99
C ASN A 117 -4.96 -5.81 23.63
N TYR A 118 -4.00 -6.66 23.25
CA TYR A 118 -3.38 -6.60 21.92
C TYR A 118 -4.43 -6.80 20.81
N ARG A 119 -5.32 -7.77 20.98
CA ARG A 119 -6.44 -8.03 20.05
C ARG A 119 -7.40 -6.85 19.95
N LEU A 120 -7.70 -6.19 21.07
CA LEU A 120 -8.55 -5.00 21.09
C LEU A 120 -7.93 -3.82 20.33
N GLU A 121 -6.61 -3.60 20.44
CA GLU A 121 -5.93 -2.57 19.63
C GLU A 121 -6.00 -2.90 18.13
N LEU A 122 -5.85 -4.18 17.74
CA LEU A 122 -6.01 -4.60 16.35
C LEU A 122 -7.44 -4.38 15.82
N ILE A 123 -8.45 -4.65 16.64
CA ILE A 123 -9.85 -4.39 16.28
C ILE A 123 -10.07 -2.90 16.06
N GLN A 124 -9.57 -2.06 16.97
CA GLN A 124 -9.66 -0.60 16.84
C GLN A 124 -9.00 -0.10 15.56
N TYR A 125 -7.82 -0.65 15.22
CA TYR A 125 -7.16 -0.35 13.95
C TYR A 125 -8.01 -0.73 12.73
N CYS A 126 -8.62 -1.93 12.73
CA CYS A 126 -9.54 -2.34 11.67
C CYS A 126 -10.75 -1.41 11.59
N ASP A 127 -11.31 -0.98 12.72
CA ASP A 127 -12.44 -0.05 12.78
C ASP A 127 -12.11 1.30 12.16
N ASN A 128 -10.94 1.86 12.47
CA ASN A 128 -10.47 3.11 11.88
C ASN A 128 -10.32 2.98 10.35
N MET A 129 -9.78 1.85 9.88
CA MET A 129 -9.62 1.57 8.45
C MET A 129 -10.96 1.43 7.73
N ILE A 130 -11.87 0.63 8.29
CA ILE A 130 -13.21 0.42 7.74
C ILE A 130 -13.93 1.75 7.63
N LEU A 131 -13.91 2.57 8.68
CA LEU A 131 -14.55 3.88 8.68
C LEU A 131 -13.99 4.75 7.55
N TYR A 132 -12.66 4.88 7.46
CA TYR A 132 -12.01 5.71 6.46
C TYR A 132 -12.33 5.29 5.02
N PHE A 133 -12.17 4.00 4.69
CA PHE A 133 -12.39 3.53 3.31
C PHE A 133 -13.87 3.52 2.94
N ARG A 134 -14.76 3.26 3.90
CA ARG A 134 -16.20 3.40 3.69
C ARG A 134 -16.58 4.83 3.37
N GLU A 135 -16.08 5.80 4.14
CA GLU A 135 -16.32 7.22 3.85
C GLU A 135 -15.79 7.62 2.47
N LYS A 136 -14.61 7.13 2.07
CA LYS A 136 -14.06 7.38 0.73
C LYS A 136 -14.97 6.85 -0.38
N ILE A 137 -15.54 5.66 -0.21
CA ILE A 137 -16.49 5.09 -1.17
C ILE A 137 -17.80 5.89 -1.18
N GLU A 138 -18.39 6.15 -0.01
CA GLU A 138 -19.68 6.83 0.14
C GLU A 138 -19.66 8.29 -0.37
N GLN A 139 -18.53 9.00 -0.22
CA GLN A 139 -18.34 10.33 -0.80
C GLN A 139 -18.38 10.33 -2.34
N ASN A 140 -18.13 9.17 -2.98
CA ASN A 140 -18.15 8.97 -4.43
C ASN A 140 -17.40 10.06 -5.21
N SER A 141 -16.27 10.52 -4.66
CA SER A 141 -15.43 11.59 -5.21
C SER A 141 -13.99 11.16 -5.11
N PHE A 142 -13.25 11.30 -6.20
CA PHE A 142 -11.89 10.84 -6.32
C PHE A 142 -11.02 11.86 -7.07
N LYS A 143 -9.98 12.36 -6.41
CA LYS A 143 -9.06 13.38 -6.91
C LYS A 143 -7.92 12.75 -7.71
N ILE A 144 -7.77 13.22 -8.94
CA ILE A 144 -6.67 12.87 -9.84
C ILE A 144 -6.00 14.13 -10.39
N GLN A 145 -4.75 13.99 -10.87
CA GLN A 145 -4.11 15.03 -11.68
C GLN A 145 -4.09 14.60 -13.16
N THR A 146 -4.62 15.44 -14.03
CA THR A 146 -4.68 15.24 -15.49
C THR A 146 -4.23 16.52 -16.16
N LYS A 147 -3.25 16.45 -17.08
CA LYS A 147 -2.63 17.60 -17.77
C LYS A 147 -2.18 18.72 -16.83
N GLY A 148 -1.71 18.35 -15.64
CA GLY A 148 -1.26 19.30 -14.61
C GLY A 148 -2.39 19.84 -13.72
N GLU A 149 -3.66 19.65 -14.07
CA GLU A 149 -4.81 20.15 -13.32
C GLU A 149 -5.41 19.08 -12.40
N LEU A 150 -5.89 19.51 -11.23
CA LEU A 150 -6.64 18.64 -10.32
C LEU A 150 -8.08 18.49 -10.80
N GLN A 151 -8.54 17.25 -10.90
CA GLN A 151 -9.90 16.91 -11.30
C GLN A 151 -10.52 15.98 -10.27
N ASN A 152 -11.80 16.20 -9.97
CA ASN A 152 -12.63 15.28 -9.22
C ASN A 152 -13.40 14.39 -10.19
N VAL A 153 -13.23 13.08 -10.07
CA VAL A 153 -14.00 12.07 -10.81
C VAL A 153 -14.87 11.27 -9.84
N LYS A 154 -15.91 10.62 -10.33
CA LYS A 154 -16.74 9.72 -9.51
C LYS A 154 -16.11 8.33 -9.43
N LEU A 155 -16.21 7.68 -8.28
CA LEU A 155 -15.80 6.28 -8.09
C LEU A 155 -16.77 5.33 -8.78
N TYR A 156 -18.07 5.64 -8.75
CA TYR A 156 -19.13 4.85 -9.37
C TYR A 156 -20.28 5.74 -9.85
N VAL A 157 -21.12 5.18 -10.72
CA VAL A 157 -22.40 5.77 -11.11
C VAL A 157 -23.55 4.85 -10.75
N GLU A 158 -24.65 5.41 -10.28
CA GLU A 158 -25.86 4.65 -10.02
C GLU A 158 -26.74 4.60 -11.27
N ARG A 159 -27.13 3.41 -11.70
CA ARG A 159 -28.11 3.19 -12.79
C ARG A 159 -29.08 2.10 -12.38
N LYS A 160 -30.38 2.34 -12.51
CA LYS A 160 -31.44 1.36 -12.14
C LYS A 160 -31.24 0.77 -10.72
N LYS A 161 -30.90 1.61 -9.74
CA LYS A 161 -30.61 1.21 -8.35
C LYS A 161 -29.42 0.24 -8.19
N LYS A 162 -28.50 0.22 -9.16
CA LYS A 162 -27.25 -0.54 -9.11
C LYS A 162 -26.06 0.38 -9.23
N TYR A 163 -25.00 0.08 -8.49
CA TYR A 163 -23.75 0.83 -8.53
C TYR A 163 -22.80 0.23 -9.58
N HIS A 164 -22.26 1.09 -10.43
CA HIS A 164 -21.35 0.71 -11.51
C HIS A 164 -20.01 1.45 -11.33
N PRO A 165 -18.94 0.74 -10.91
CA PRO A 165 -17.61 1.32 -10.80
C PRO A 165 -17.17 2.02 -12.08
N GLN A 166 -16.49 3.16 -11.95
CA GLN A 166 -16.01 3.95 -13.08
C GLN A 166 -14.55 3.64 -13.39
N ILE A 167 -14.26 3.46 -14.68
CA ILE A 167 -12.89 3.42 -15.17
C ILE A 167 -12.38 4.87 -15.22
N THR A 168 -11.30 5.12 -14.49
CA THR A 168 -10.64 6.42 -14.44
C THR A 168 -9.37 6.38 -15.29
N SER A 169 -9.19 7.39 -16.14
CA SER A 169 -7.95 7.60 -16.89
C SER A 169 -7.08 8.64 -16.19
N ILE A 170 -5.81 8.34 -16.01
CA ILE A 170 -4.79 9.26 -15.49
C ILE A 170 -3.69 9.47 -16.51
N ASP A 171 -3.06 10.63 -16.46
CA ASP A 171 -1.84 10.88 -17.22
C ASP A 171 -0.65 10.34 -16.43
N ILE A 172 0.17 9.53 -17.11
CA ILE A 172 1.42 8.99 -16.59
C ILE A 172 2.58 9.53 -17.42
N ILE A 173 3.69 9.85 -16.77
CA ILE A 173 4.93 10.26 -17.41
C ILE A 173 5.91 9.09 -17.34
N ASP A 174 6.39 8.67 -18.50
CA ASP A 174 7.51 7.74 -18.62
C ASP A 174 8.81 8.54 -18.46
N ALA A 175 9.47 8.41 -17.31
CA ALA A 175 10.65 9.19 -16.95
C ALA A 175 11.84 8.98 -17.88
N LYS A 176 11.90 7.83 -18.57
CA LYS A 176 12.99 7.50 -19.51
C LYS A 176 12.79 8.17 -20.87
N THR A 177 11.56 8.23 -21.35
CA THR A 177 11.23 8.81 -22.67
C THR A 177 10.69 10.24 -22.60
N ASN A 178 10.38 10.72 -21.40
CA ASN A 178 9.66 11.96 -21.12
C ASN A 178 8.35 12.09 -21.91
N ARG A 179 7.70 10.96 -22.20
CA ARG A 179 6.44 10.91 -22.95
C ARG A 179 5.28 10.71 -21.98
N SER A 180 4.24 11.52 -22.16
CA SER A 180 2.96 11.35 -21.47
C SER A 180 2.14 10.25 -22.15
N LYS A 181 1.54 9.37 -21.36
CA LYS A 181 0.59 8.33 -21.80
C LYS A 181 -0.60 8.31 -20.85
N LYS A 182 -1.70 7.70 -21.29
CA LYS A 182 -2.84 7.45 -20.40
C LYS A 182 -2.76 6.05 -19.82
N MET A 183 -3.04 5.93 -18.53
CA MET A 183 -3.27 4.66 -17.85
C MET A 183 -4.70 4.63 -17.31
N PHE A 184 -5.33 3.47 -17.36
CA PHE A 184 -6.71 3.28 -16.91
C PHE A 184 -6.74 2.32 -15.74
N PHE A 185 -7.56 2.64 -14.73
CA PHE A 185 -7.81 1.77 -13.59
C PHE A 185 -9.19 2.05 -13.01
N VAL A 186 -9.62 1.21 -12.06
CA VAL A 186 -10.91 1.37 -11.38
C VAL A 186 -10.62 1.68 -9.91
N PRO A 187 -10.64 2.95 -9.49
CA PRO A 187 -10.27 3.31 -8.12
C PRO A 187 -11.19 2.69 -7.06
N TYR A 188 -12.48 2.54 -7.39
CA TYR A 188 -13.46 1.87 -6.53
C TYR A 188 -12.96 0.51 -6.04
N LEU A 189 -12.45 -0.33 -6.94
CA LEU A 189 -12.00 -1.69 -6.59
C LEU A 189 -10.83 -1.68 -5.59
N ILE A 190 -9.99 -0.64 -5.60
CA ILE A 190 -8.88 -0.53 -4.64
C ILE A 190 -9.42 -0.32 -3.23
N TYR A 191 -10.41 0.55 -3.07
CA TYR A 191 -11.02 0.79 -1.76
C TYR A 191 -11.91 -0.37 -1.33
N ASP A 192 -12.62 -1.00 -2.26
CA ASP A 192 -13.44 -2.20 -2.01
C ASP A 192 -12.57 -3.35 -1.51
N ASP A 193 -11.47 -3.66 -2.20
CA ASP A 193 -10.51 -4.71 -1.81
C ASP A 193 -9.92 -4.44 -0.40
N LEU A 194 -9.52 -3.19 -0.12
CA LEU A 194 -9.00 -2.81 1.20
C LEU A 194 -10.05 -2.95 2.28
N LEU A 195 -11.27 -2.48 2.02
CA LEU A 195 -12.38 -2.54 2.94
C LEU A 195 -12.73 -4.00 3.28
N ASP A 196 -12.78 -4.87 2.27
CA ASP A 196 -13.02 -6.31 2.43
C ASP A 196 -11.92 -6.98 3.27
N CYS A 197 -10.65 -6.65 3.03
CA CYS A 197 -9.55 -7.14 3.88
C CYS A 197 -9.77 -6.78 5.35
N PHE A 198 -10.04 -5.50 5.66
CA PHE A 198 -10.23 -5.07 7.05
C PHE A 198 -11.51 -5.62 7.69
N PHE A 199 -12.58 -5.82 6.92
CA PHE A 199 -13.77 -6.51 7.42
C PHE A 199 -13.49 -7.97 7.76
N TYR A 200 -12.81 -8.69 6.86
CA TYR A 200 -12.43 -10.09 7.06
C TYR A 200 -11.55 -10.22 8.30
N ASP A 201 -10.56 -9.36 8.41
CA ASP A 201 -9.62 -9.40 9.52
C ASP A 201 -10.29 -9.06 10.86
N LYS A 202 -11.13 -8.02 10.89
CA LYS A 202 -11.95 -7.70 12.07
C LYS A 202 -12.79 -8.91 12.47
N LYS A 203 -13.45 -9.57 11.52
CA LYS A 203 -14.27 -10.76 11.76
C LYS A 203 -13.47 -11.87 12.43
N ILE A 204 -12.27 -12.17 11.93
CA ILE A 204 -11.37 -13.17 12.55
C ILE A 204 -11.03 -12.78 13.99
N LEU A 205 -10.67 -11.52 14.21
CA LEU A 205 -10.30 -11.03 15.54
C LEU A 205 -11.47 -11.10 16.51
N THR A 206 -12.71 -10.84 16.08
CA THR A 206 -13.89 -10.81 16.95
C THR A 206 -14.54 -12.17 17.17
N GLU A 207 -14.76 -12.95 16.10
CA GLU A 207 -15.56 -14.18 16.14
C GLU A 207 -14.71 -15.40 16.41
N GLU A 208 -13.61 -15.55 15.68
CA GLU A 208 -12.72 -16.71 15.81
C GLU A 208 -11.74 -16.55 16.97
N LYS A 209 -11.61 -15.33 17.51
CA LYS A 209 -10.63 -14.91 18.54
C LYS A 209 -9.21 -15.34 18.18
N LYS A 210 -8.93 -15.49 16.89
CA LYS A 210 -7.60 -15.80 16.38
C LYS A 210 -6.82 -14.50 16.26
N THR A 211 -5.57 -14.57 16.65
CA THR A 211 -4.67 -13.43 16.51
C THR A 211 -4.14 -13.43 15.08
N LEU A 212 -4.33 -12.30 14.40
CA LEU A 212 -3.72 -12.07 13.11
C LEU A 212 -2.25 -11.71 13.33
N ASN A 213 -1.37 -12.37 12.59
CA ASN A 213 0.06 -12.04 12.61
C ASN A 213 0.34 -10.82 11.72
N TYR A 214 -0.41 -9.73 11.97
CA TYR A 214 -0.15 -8.44 11.33
C TYR A 214 1.18 -7.85 11.74
N ILE A 215 1.70 -8.28 12.90
CA ILE A 215 2.84 -7.68 13.55
C ILE A 215 3.79 -8.82 13.93
N ASN A 216 4.52 -9.33 12.93
CA ASN A 216 5.83 -9.86 13.26
C ASN A 216 6.70 -8.67 13.63
N LEU A 217 6.63 -8.24 14.90
CA LEU A 217 7.36 -7.08 15.44
C LEU A 217 8.82 -7.11 15.05
N ARG A 218 9.42 -8.30 14.88
CA ARG A 218 10.80 -8.46 14.42
C ARG A 218 11.02 -8.01 12.97
N ASP A 219 10.09 -8.33 12.07
CA ASP A 219 10.14 -7.87 10.69
C ASP A 219 9.81 -6.39 10.60
N PHE A 220 8.89 -5.90 11.43
CA PHE A 220 8.63 -4.48 11.55
C PHE A 220 9.78 -3.73 12.20
N ASN A 221 10.56 -4.29 13.12
CA ASN A 221 11.74 -3.61 13.69
C ASN A 221 12.86 -3.39 12.66
N LYS A 222 12.82 -4.08 11.51
CA LYS A 222 13.71 -3.80 10.37
C LYS A 222 13.18 -2.66 9.48
N ILE A 223 11.91 -2.28 9.65
CA ILE A 223 11.22 -1.26 8.86
C ILE A 223 10.93 -0.01 9.70
N ILE A 224 10.50 -0.18 10.95
CA ILE A 224 10.23 0.83 11.97
C ILE A 224 11.37 0.75 12.97
N ILE A 225 12.05 1.87 13.19
CA ILE A 225 13.21 1.98 14.06
C ILE A 225 12.86 2.99 15.16
N LYS A 226 13.11 2.65 16.43
CA LYS A 226 12.96 3.63 17.53
C LYS A 226 14.09 4.64 17.44
N LYS A 227 13.78 5.92 17.67
CA LYS A 227 14.83 6.96 17.65
C LYS A 227 15.92 6.73 18.71
N SER A 228 15.58 6.12 19.84
CA SER A 228 16.55 5.73 20.89
C SER A 228 17.63 4.76 20.40
N ASP A 229 17.34 3.99 19.35
CA ASP A 229 18.18 2.89 18.90
C ASP A 229 19.14 3.33 17.78
N ASN A 230 19.12 4.61 17.37
CA ASN A 230 19.86 5.08 16.21
C ASN A 230 20.34 6.55 16.37
N ASP A 231 21.57 6.74 16.86
CA ASP A 231 22.20 8.07 17.00
C ASP A 231 22.54 8.76 15.65
N ASN A 232 22.39 8.07 14.50
CA ASN A 232 22.89 8.55 13.20
C ASN A 232 21.90 8.52 12.03
N SER A 233 20.61 8.25 12.23
CA SER A 233 19.64 8.26 11.11
C SER A 233 18.98 9.62 10.95
N SER A 234 19.72 10.60 10.43
CA SER A 234 19.12 11.74 9.74
C SER A 234 18.36 11.22 8.51
N GLY A 235 17.08 11.57 8.38
CA GLY A 235 16.17 11.07 7.34
C GLY A 235 16.80 11.11 5.95
N LYS A 236 17.19 9.95 5.44
CA LYS A 236 17.62 9.81 4.05
C LYS A 236 16.39 9.95 3.17
N SER A 237 16.46 10.86 2.19
CA SER A 237 15.43 10.98 1.17
C SER A 237 15.28 9.64 0.45
N PHE A 238 14.10 9.02 0.52
CA PHE A 238 13.82 7.79 -0.20
C PHE A 238 13.50 8.09 -1.67
N ASN A 239 14.18 7.42 -2.59
CA ASN A 239 13.81 7.37 -4.00
C ASN A 239 13.48 5.94 -4.40
N LEU A 240 12.34 5.74 -5.06
CA LEU A 240 11.92 4.42 -5.54
C LEU A 240 12.95 3.79 -6.49
N LYS A 241 13.73 4.61 -7.22
CA LYS A 241 14.81 4.14 -8.10
C LYS A 241 15.99 3.49 -7.36
N ASP A 242 16.10 3.70 -6.05
CA ASP A 242 17.15 3.10 -5.23
C ASP A 242 16.83 1.65 -4.82
N LEU A 243 15.65 1.14 -5.19
CA LEU A 243 15.26 -0.24 -4.97
C LEU A 243 16.07 -1.17 -5.88
N LYS A 244 16.70 -2.16 -5.26
CA LYS A 244 17.32 -3.29 -5.96
C LYS A 244 16.57 -4.55 -5.56
N LEU A 245 16.27 -5.42 -6.52
CA LEU A 245 15.83 -6.77 -6.20
C LEU A 245 16.97 -7.48 -5.49
N ASN A 246 16.64 -8.28 -4.47
CA ASN A 246 17.62 -9.21 -3.92
C ASN A 246 17.89 -10.26 -5.00
N ASP A 247 19.16 -10.40 -5.39
CA ASP A 247 19.61 -11.50 -6.23
C ASP A 247 19.57 -12.77 -5.37
N ASN A 248 18.42 -13.45 -5.34
CA ASN A 248 18.25 -14.78 -4.75
C ASN A 248 18.01 -15.79 -5.86
#